data_AF-A0A3S1L411-F1
#
_entry.id   AF-A0A3S1L411-F1
#
_cell.length_a   1.000
_cell.length_b   1.000
_cell.length_c   1.000
_cell.angle_alpha   90.00
_cell.angle_beta   90.00
_cell.angle_gamma   90.00
#
_symmetry.space_group_name_H-M   'P 1'
#
loop_
_entity.id
_entity.type
_entity.pdbx_description
1 polymer ?
#
loop_
_entity_poly.entity_id
_entity_poly.type
_entity_poly.pdbx_seq_one_letter_code
_entity_poly.pdbx_strand_id
1 'polypeptide(L)'
;MLDERIGSGRLAATEINEVGKMLADFYAHYPAEIDGGAYLRHLIGEQRINRAILLRPEFAFSDIASGPLDMVDGLLQRLRPRIEARILRGAIVEGHGDLRPEHVCLCRPPQIIDCLEFNRSMRTVDPLTRLTISAWNARCWGAMDPTASGPGS
;
A
#
# COMPACT_ATOMS: atom_id res chain seq x y z
N MET A 1 -2.09 17.91 3.76
CA MET A 1 -2.28 16.52 3.30
C MET A 1 -2.09 15.54 4.47
N LEU A 2 -2.44 14.25 4.35
CA LEU A 2 -2.33 13.30 5.47
C LEU A 2 -0.88 12.95 5.81
N ASP A 3 -0.02 12.79 4.80
CA ASP A 3 1.45 12.68 4.94
C ASP A 3 2.05 13.81 5.79
N GLU A 4 1.71 15.07 5.54
CA GLU A 4 2.20 16.23 6.30
C GLU A 4 1.78 16.18 7.79
N ARG A 5 0.57 15.66 8.07
CA ARG A 5 0.08 15.49 9.45
C ARG A 5 0.78 14.36 10.17
N ILE A 6 1.07 13.27 9.46
CA ILE A 6 1.84 12.15 9.99
C ILE A 6 3.27 12.59 10.29
N GLY A 7 3.95 13.25 9.32
CA GLY A 7 5.32 13.73 9.48
C GLY A 7 5.47 14.73 10.64
N SER A 8 4.50 15.63 10.81
CA SER A 8 4.52 16.59 11.93
C SER A 8 4.02 16.03 13.27
N GLY A 9 3.59 14.76 13.35
CA GLY A 9 3.05 14.16 14.58
C GLY A 9 1.76 14.80 15.10
N ARG A 10 1.05 15.57 14.27
CA ARG A 10 -0.14 16.37 14.64
C ARG A 10 -1.45 15.76 14.17
N LEU A 11 -1.47 14.46 13.91
CA LEU A 11 -2.67 13.76 13.47
C LEU A 11 -3.58 13.47 14.67
N ALA A 12 -4.76 14.09 14.70
CA ALA A 12 -5.70 13.90 15.79
C ALA A 12 -6.44 12.55 15.67
N ALA A 13 -6.82 11.96 16.80
CA ALA A 13 -7.58 10.70 16.83
C ALA A 13 -8.90 10.78 16.04
N THR A 14 -9.54 11.96 16.03
CA THR A 14 -10.74 12.21 15.23
C THR A 14 -10.45 12.14 13.73
N GLU A 15 -9.34 12.71 13.26
CA GLU A 15 -8.92 12.64 11.85
C GLU A 15 -8.60 11.20 11.43
N ILE A 16 -7.94 10.42 12.31
CA ILE A 16 -7.69 8.98 12.09
C ILE A 16 -9.00 8.23 11.88
N ASN A 17 -10.00 8.48 12.74
CA ASN A 17 -11.30 7.83 12.65
C ASN A 17 -12.05 8.21 11.37
N GLU A 18 -12.04 9.48 10.98
CA GLU A 18 -12.71 9.94 9.76
C GLU A 18 -12.04 9.39 8.50
N VAL A 19 -10.71 9.35 8.45
CA VAL A 19 -9.98 8.68 7.36
C VAL A 19 -10.29 7.19 7.35
N GLY A 20 -10.31 6.53 8.50
CA GLY A 20 -10.62 5.10 8.61
C GLY A 20 -12.01 4.76 8.06
N LYS A 21 -13.03 5.56 8.40
CA LYS A 21 -14.40 5.40 7.85
C LYS A 21 -14.42 5.60 6.35
N MET A 22 -13.82 6.69 5.87
CA MET A 22 -13.75 7.00 4.44
C MET A 22 -13.06 5.87 3.66
N LEU A 23 -11.97 5.29 4.18
CA LEU A 23 -11.30 4.15 3.54
C LEU A 23 -12.16 2.88 3.56
N ALA A 24 -12.85 2.60 4.67
CA ALA A 24 -13.76 1.46 4.76
C ALA A 24 -14.90 1.58 3.74
N ASP A 25 -15.51 2.76 3.63
CA ASP A 25 -16.56 3.05 2.66
C ASP A 25 -16.01 2.93 1.23
N PHE A 26 -14.84 3.51 0.95
CA PHE A 26 -14.21 3.44 -0.37
C PHE A 26 -14.02 1.99 -0.85
N TYR A 27 -13.47 1.11 0.00
CA TYR A 27 -13.25 -0.28 -0.38
C TYR A 27 -14.53 -1.13 -0.39
N ALA A 28 -15.60 -0.72 0.30
CA ALA A 28 -16.87 -1.44 0.32
C ALA A 28 -17.68 -1.27 -0.99
N HIS A 29 -17.50 -0.15 -1.70
CA HIS A 29 -18.34 0.21 -2.85
C HIS A 29 -17.92 -0.40 -4.19
N TYR A 30 -16.71 -0.99 -4.28
CA TYR A 30 -16.15 -1.41 -5.57
C TYR A 30 -15.69 -2.88 -5.56
N PRO A 31 -16.61 -3.86 -5.45
CA PRO A 31 -16.25 -5.26 -5.61
C PRO A 31 -15.63 -5.47 -6.99
N ALA A 32 -14.53 -6.22 -7.06
CA ALA A 32 -13.88 -6.52 -8.32
C ALA A 32 -14.30 -7.90 -8.81
N GLU A 33 -14.87 -7.96 -10.01
CA GLU A 33 -14.98 -9.22 -10.74
C GLU A 33 -13.59 -9.61 -11.23
N ILE A 34 -12.98 -10.56 -10.51
CA ILE A 34 -11.63 -11.01 -10.75
C ILE A 34 -11.66 -12.52 -11.00
N ASP A 35 -11.08 -12.93 -12.13
CA ASP A 35 -10.55 -14.28 -12.26
C ASP A 35 -9.53 -14.47 -11.13
N GLY A 36 -9.78 -15.38 -10.20
CA GLY A 36 -8.94 -15.58 -9.04
C GLY A 36 -7.46 -15.80 -9.35
N GLY A 37 -7.14 -16.38 -10.51
CA GLY A 37 -5.76 -16.50 -10.96
C GLY A 37 -5.11 -15.15 -11.32
N ALA A 38 -5.88 -14.15 -11.76
CA ALA A 38 -5.37 -12.87 -12.22
C ALA A 38 -4.72 -12.05 -11.10
N TYR A 39 -5.30 -12.02 -9.90
CA TYR A 39 -4.71 -11.29 -8.77
C TYR A 39 -3.38 -11.89 -8.34
N LEU A 40 -3.29 -13.22 -8.22
CA LEU A 40 -2.05 -13.89 -7.86
C LEU A 40 -0.97 -13.72 -8.94
N ARG A 41 -1.35 -13.82 -10.22
CA ARG A 41 -0.45 -13.52 -11.35
C ARG A 41 0.06 -12.08 -11.30
N HIS A 42 -0.79 -11.12 -10.93
CA HIS A 42 -0.37 -9.74 -10.74
C HIS A 42 0.67 -9.60 -9.63
N LEU A 43 0.43 -10.13 -8.42
CA LEU A 43 1.40 -10.05 -7.32
C LEU A 43 2.77 -10.67 -7.66
N ILE A 44 2.76 -11.83 -8.32
CA ILE A 44 4.00 -12.48 -8.78
C ILE A 44 4.68 -11.66 -9.87
N GLY A 45 3.90 -11.07 -10.78
CA GLY A 45 4.37 -10.19 -11.83
C GLY A 45 5.06 -8.94 -11.28
N GLU A 46 4.43 -8.26 -10.33
CA GLU A 46 4.99 -7.08 -9.64
C GLU A 46 6.29 -7.41 -8.93
N GLN A 47 6.33 -8.52 -8.19
CA GLN A 47 7.55 -8.95 -7.51
C GLN A 47 8.70 -9.22 -8.50
N ARG A 48 8.41 -9.85 -9.63
CA ARG A 48 9.40 -10.08 -10.70
C ARG A 48 9.90 -8.76 -11.29
N ILE A 49 9.01 -7.79 -11.52
CA ILE A 49 9.37 -6.47 -12.04
C ILE A 49 10.23 -5.72 -11.01
N ASN A 50 9.80 -5.66 -9.75
CA ASN A 50 10.53 -5.04 -8.65
C ASN A 50 11.94 -5.61 -8.54
N ARG A 51 12.09 -6.94 -8.60
CA ARG A 51 13.40 -7.59 -8.60
C ARG A 51 14.24 -7.19 -9.80
N ALA A 52 13.67 -7.19 -11.00
CA ALA A 52 14.37 -6.84 -12.24
C ALA A 52 14.77 -5.36 -12.33
N ILE A 53 14.15 -4.47 -11.54
CA ILE A 53 14.48 -3.06 -11.46
C ILE A 53 15.46 -2.81 -10.30
N LEU A 54 15.13 -3.24 -9.09
CA LEU A 54 15.89 -2.92 -7.87
C LEU A 54 17.25 -3.62 -7.81
N LEU A 55 17.42 -4.74 -8.51
CA LEU A 55 18.73 -5.40 -8.64
C LEU A 55 19.56 -4.90 -9.82
N ARG A 56 19.09 -3.89 -10.56
CA ARG A 56 19.91 -3.29 -11.62
C ARG A 56 21.12 -2.59 -11.00
N PRO A 57 22.34 -2.85 -11.51
CA PRO A 57 23.55 -2.20 -11.01
C PRO A 57 23.46 -0.67 -11.03
N GLU A 58 22.76 -0.10 -12.01
CA GLU A 58 22.61 1.35 -12.19
C GLU A 58 22.00 2.09 -10.98
N PHE A 59 21.20 1.40 -10.16
CA PHE A 59 20.52 2.04 -9.03
C PHE A 59 21.22 1.83 -7.68
N ALA A 60 22.33 1.08 -7.64
CA ALA A 60 23.11 0.79 -6.42
C ALA A 60 22.26 0.28 -5.23
N PHE A 61 21.11 -0.35 -5.49
CA PHE A 61 20.21 -0.91 -4.47
C PHE A 61 20.36 -2.41 -4.27
N SER A 62 21.19 -3.10 -5.07
CA SER A 62 21.29 -4.57 -5.07
C SER A 62 21.53 -5.14 -3.68
N ASP A 63 22.47 -4.54 -2.94
CA ASP A 63 22.95 -5.07 -1.66
C ASP A 63 21.89 -4.92 -0.56
N ILE A 64 21.09 -3.86 -0.62
CA ILE A 64 20.02 -3.61 0.36
C ILE A 64 18.70 -4.27 -0.04
N ALA A 65 18.47 -4.48 -1.34
CA ALA A 65 17.19 -4.97 -1.86
C ALA A 65 17.14 -6.50 -1.94
N SER A 66 18.27 -7.20 -2.13
CA SER A 66 18.27 -8.66 -2.36
C SER A 66 17.61 -9.44 -1.22
N GLY A 67 17.97 -9.16 0.04
CA GLY A 67 17.38 -9.83 1.21
C GLY A 67 15.86 -9.63 1.33
N PRO A 68 15.36 -8.38 1.30
CA PRO A 68 13.92 -8.10 1.24
C PRO A 68 13.21 -8.76 0.06
N LEU A 69 13.80 -8.77 -1.13
CA LEU A 69 13.21 -9.41 -2.31
C LEU A 69 13.07 -10.93 -2.12
N ASP A 70 14.10 -11.59 -1.60
CA ASP A 70 14.06 -13.03 -1.29
C ASP A 70 13.02 -13.34 -0.20
N MET A 71 12.88 -12.46 0.79
CA MET A 71 11.84 -12.58 1.82
C MET A 71 10.44 -12.48 1.21
N VAL A 72 10.20 -11.54 0.29
CA VAL A 72 8.92 -11.40 -0.40
C VAL A 72 8.63 -12.65 -1.25
N ASP A 73 9.61 -13.20 -1.95
CA ASP A 73 9.47 -14.44 -2.72
C ASP A 73 9.02 -15.60 -1.83
N GLY A 74 9.68 -15.79 -0.68
CA GLY A 74 9.33 -16.81 0.31
C GLY A 74 7.95 -16.58 0.94
N LEU A 75 7.59 -15.34 1.23
CA LEU A 75 6.27 -14.98 1.77
C LEU A 75 5.15 -15.23 0.77
N LEU A 76 5.33 -14.88 -0.51
CA LEU A 76 4.33 -15.13 -1.55
C LEU A 76 4.07 -16.63 -1.71
N GLN A 77 5.11 -17.47 -1.66
CA GLN A 77 4.95 -18.93 -1.70
C GLN A 77 4.19 -19.42 -0.45
N ARG A 78 4.60 -19.01 0.74
CA ARG A 78 4.00 -19.45 2.01
C ARG A 78 2.56 -18.98 2.21
N LEU A 79 2.24 -17.77 1.75
CA LEU A 79 0.92 -17.15 1.93
C LEU A 79 -0.04 -17.42 0.78
N ARG A 80 0.40 -18.03 -0.32
CA ARG A 80 -0.44 -18.35 -1.48
C ARG A 80 -1.78 -18.98 -1.11
N PRO A 81 -1.86 -20.05 -0.28
CA PRO A 81 -3.16 -20.66 0.05
C PRO A 81 -4.10 -19.70 0.79
N ARG A 82 -3.54 -18.79 1.60
CA ARG A 82 -4.34 -17.76 2.28
C ARG A 82 -4.84 -16.73 1.28
N ILE A 83 -4.00 -16.27 0.35
CA ILE A 83 -4.39 -15.33 -0.70
C ILE A 83 -5.50 -15.93 -1.56
N GLU A 84 -5.36 -17.19 -1.98
CA GLU A 84 -6.38 -17.93 -2.73
C GLU A 84 -7.71 -18.04 -1.95
N ALA A 85 -7.65 -18.35 -0.66
CA ALA A 85 -8.86 -18.35 0.18
C ALA A 85 -9.51 -16.96 0.29
N ARG A 86 -8.73 -15.88 0.26
CA ARG A 86 -9.25 -14.50 0.24
C ARG A 86 -9.89 -14.14 -1.09
N ILE A 87 -9.32 -14.61 -2.20
CA ILE A 87 -9.90 -14.49 -3.53
C ILE A 87 -11.24 -15.22 -3.61
N LEU A 88 -11.30 -16.49 -3.19
CA LEU A 88 -12.50 -17.32 -3.30
C LEU A 88 -13.70 -16.77 -2.52
N ARG A 89 -13.46 -16.04 -1.43
CA ARG A 89 -14.52 -15.37 -0.65
C ARG A 89 -14.87 -13.96 -1.14
N GLY A 90 -14.33 -13.52 -2.28
CA GLY A 90 -14.61 -12.21 -2.85
C GLY A 90 -14.00 -11.03 -2.08
N ALA A 91 -12.87 -11.22 -1.38
CA ALA A 91 -12.26 -10.15 -0.59
C ALA A 91 -11.34 -9.21 -1.40
N ILE A 92 -11.24 -9.40 -2.71
CA ILE A 92 -10.45 -8.54 -3.60
C ILE A 92 -11.39 -7.55 -4.28
N VAL A 93 -10.99 -6.28 -4.30
CA VAL A 93 -11.83 -5.15 -4.72
C VAL A 93 -11.06 -4.27 -5.70
N GLU A 94 -11.77 -3.41 -6.42
CA GLU A 94 -11.14 -2.33 -7.18
C GLU A 94 -10.96 -1.14 -6.24
N GLY A 95 -9.72 -0.71 -6.06
CA GLY A 95 -9.35 0.41 -5.20
C GLY A 95 -8.52 1.43 -5.95
N HIS A 96 -7.80 2.26 -5.19
CA HIS A 96 -7.00 3.36 -5.73
C HIS A 96 -5.85 2.91 -6.65
N GLY A 97 -5.32 1.72 -6.41
CA GLY A 97 -4.11 1.18 -7.03
C GLY A 97 -2.79 1.69 -6.43
N ASP A 98 -2.79 2.90 -5.88
CA ASP A 98 -1.59 3.47 -5.25
C ASP A 98 -1.88 4.37 -4.04
N LEU A 99 -2.79 3.94 -3.16
CA LEU A 99 -3.15 4.73 -1.99
C LEU A 99 -1.97 4.91 -1.01
N ARG A 100 -1.41 6.11 -0.95
CA ARG A 100 -0.40 6.53 0.02
C ARG A 100 -0.92 7.74 0.81
N PRO A 101 -0.30 8.08 1.97
CA PRO A 101 -0.76 9.21 2.76
C PRO A 101 -0.83 10.54 1.98
N GLU A 102 0.07 10.79 1.05
CA GLU A 102 0.02 12.00 0.21
C GLU A 102 -1.18 12.04 -0.76
N HIS A 103 -1.88 10.91 -0.97
CA HIS A 103 -3.09 10.83 -1.79
C HIS A 103 -4.37 10.99 -0.96
N VAL A 104 -4.25 11.35 0.33
CA VAL A 104 -5.40 11.60 1.22
C VAL A 104 -5.41 13.07 1.63
N CYS A 105 -6.41 13.80 1.15
CA CYS A 105 -6.65 15.20 1.51
C CYS A 105 -7.58 15.26 2.74
N LEU A 106 -7.07 15.82 3.84
CA LEU A 106 -7.80 16.01 5.11
C LEU A 106 -8.76 17.23 5.07
N CYS A 107 -9.40 17.47 3.93
CA CYS A 107 -10.54 18.39 3.84
C CYS A 107 -11.76 17.79 4.58
N ARG A 108 -12.86 18.53 4.66
CA ARG A 108 -14.08 18.09 5.34
C ARG A 108 -15.22 17.99 4.32
N PRO A 109 -15.66 16.78 3.93
CA PRO A 109 -15.16 15.45 4.35
C PRO A 109 -13.77 15.10 3.74
N PRO A 110 -13.00 14.15 4.33
CA PRO A 110 -11.73 13.70 3.75
C PRO A 110 -11.92 13.11 2.36
N GLN A 111 -10.94 13.31 1.49
CA GLN A 111 -10.99 12.84 0.11
C GLN A 111 -9.75 12.03 -0.27
N ILE A 112 -9.96 11.00 -1.08
CA ILE A 112 -8.90 10.28 -1.79
C ILE A 112 -8.76 10.95 -3.15
N ILE A 113 -7.52 11.30 -3.51
CA ILE A 113 -7.20 11.98 -4.76
C ILE A 113 -6.11 11.20 -5.51
N ASP A 114 -5.98 11.46 -6.81
CA ASP A 114 -4.97 10.85 -7.68
C ASP A 114 -5.15 9.33 -7.90
N CYS A 115 -6.40 8.91 -8.08
CA CYS A 115 -6.76 7.53 -8.38
C CYS A 115 -6.12 7.06 -9.69
N LEU A 116 -5.60 5.83 -9.70
CA LEU A 116 -5.01 5.25 -10.90
C LEU A 116 -6.09 4.76 -11.88
N GLU A 117 -6.59 5.63 -12.75
CA GLU A 117 -7.75 5.35 -13.62
C GLU A 117 -7.45 4.43 -14.82
N PHE A 118 -6.21 4.34 -15.28
CA PHE A 118 -5.87 3.65 -16.53
C PHE A 118 -5.44 2.18 -16.35
N ASN A 119 -5.06 1.77 -15.13
CA ASN A 119 -4.51 0.42 -14.89
C ASN A 119 -5.34 -0.37 -13.87
N ARG A 120 -6.26 -1.18 -14.40
CA ARG A 120 -7.16 -2.01 -13.59
C ARG A 120 -6.43 -3.07 -12.75
N SER A 121 -5.33 -3.65 -13.24
CA SER A 121 -4.62 -4.68 -12.48
C SER A 121 -3.99 -4.10 -11.22
N MET A 122 -3.46 -2.87 -11.29
CA MET A 122 -2.95 -2.16 -10.12
C MET A 122 -4.07 -1.75 -9.16
N ARG A 123 -5.25 -1.38 -9.67
CA ARG A 123 -6.44 -1.11 -8.83
C ARG A 123 -7.01 -2.35 -8.16
N THR A 124 -6.71 -3.53 -8.67
CA THR A 124 -7.20 -4.80 -8.12
C THR A 124 -6.41 -5.15 -6.85
N VAL A 125 -7.00 -4.90 -5.68
CA VAL A 125 -6.29 -4.96 -4.40
C VAL A 125 -7.05 -5.73 -3.34
N ASP A 126 -6.29 -6.30 -2.41
CA ASP A 126 -6.81 -6.75 -1.12
C ASP A 126 -6.80 -5.59 -0.10
N PRO A 127 -7.95 -5.11 0.40
CA PRO A 127 -8.01 -3.97 1.33
C PRO A 127 -7.15 -4.16 2.57
N LEU A 128 -7.06 -5.38 3.11
CA LEU A 128 -6.28 -5.64 4.32
C LEU A 128 -4.78 -5.44 4.07
N THR A 129 -4.30 -5.94 2.94
CA THR A 129 -2.90 -5.75 2.53
C THR A 129 -2.63 -4.28 2.25
N ARG A 130 -3.55 -3.58 1.57
CA ARG A 130 -3.34 -2.15 1.25
C ARG A 130 -3.28 -1.28 2.51
N LEU A 131 -4.18 -1.47 3.47
CA LEU A 131 -4.14 -0.75 4.75
C LEU A 131 -2.83 -1.00 5.51
N THR A 132 -2.34 -2.23 5.49
CA THR A 132 -1.06 -2.59 6.15
C THR A 132 0.13 -1.91 5.49
N ILE A 133 0.20 -1.90 4.15
CA ILE A 133 1.27 -1.24 3.40
C ILE A 133 1.21 0.28 3.59
N SER A 134 0.02 0.88 3.55
CA SER A 134 -0.13 2.32 3.79
C SER A 134 0.31 2.71 5.20
N ALA A 135 -0.02 1.90 6.23
CA ALA A 135 0.46 2.11 7.60
C ALA A 135 1.98 1.93 7.73
N TRP A 136 2.55 0.93 7.06
CA TRP A 136 4.01 0.72 7.01
C TRP A 136 4.72 1.89 6.34
N ASN A 137 4.23 2.32 5.17
CA ASN A 137 4.77 3.47 4.45
C ASN A 137 4.72 4.72 5.33
N ALA A 138 3.58 5.03 5.95
CA ALA A 138 3.46 6.14 6.89
C ALA A 138 4.54 6.12 7.99
N ARG A 139 4.84 4.93 8.54
CA ARG A 139 5.89 4.75 9.55
C ARG A 139 7.30 4.96 8.97
N CYS A 140 7.58 4.44 7.78
CA CYS A 140 8.87 4.66 7.11
C CYS A 140 9.07 6.12 6.70
N TRP A 141 8.03 6.79 6.21
CA TRP A 141 8.04 8.23 5.94
C TRP A 141 8.30 9.06 7.20
N GLY A 142 7.63 8.74 8.31
CA GLY A 142 7.92 9.39 9.60
C GLY A 142 9.34 9.14 10.13
N ALA A 143 10.00 8.05 9.70
CA ALA A 143 11.39 7.76 10.04
C ALA A 143 12.41 8.35 9.05
N MET A 144 11.99 8.72 7.84
CA MET A 144 12.84 9.28 6.78
C MET A 144 12.80 10.81 6.72
N ASP A 145 11.94 11.49 7.49
CA ASP A 145 11.97 12.96 7.60
C ASP A 145 13.19 13.40 8.43
N PRO A 146 14.23 14.01 7.82
CA PRO A 146 15.42 14.45 8.53
C PRO A 146 15.12 15.62 9.51
N THR A 147 13.95 16.25 9.43
CA THR A 147 13.52 17.28 10.38
C THR A 147 12.90 16.72 11.66
N ALA A 148 12.62 15.41 11.71
CA ALA A 148 12.15 14.73 12.92
C ALA A 148 13.29 14.48 13.95
N SER A 149 14.51 14.93 13.66
CA SER A 149 15.63 14.92 14.60
C SER A 149 15.78 16.28 15.32
N GLY A 150 15.20 16.38 16.53
CA GLY A 150 15.76 17.18 17.63
C GLY A 150 14.76 18.00 18.48
N PRO A 151 15.15 18.50 19.69
CA PRO A 151 16.44 18.36 20.37
C PRO A 151 16.36 17.80 21.81
N GLY A 152 17.54 17.41 22.28
CA GLY A 152 18.01 17.22 23.67
C GLY A 152 17.05 17.28 24.86
N SER A 153 17.19 16.26 25.70
CA SER A 153 17.34 16.40 27.15
C SER A 153 18.30 15.33 27.64
#